data_AF-A0A227J3X2-F1
#
_entry.id   AF-A0A227J3X2-F1
#
_cell.length_a   1.000
_cell.length_b   1.000
_cell.length_c   1.000
_cell.angle_alpha   90.00
_cell.angle_beta   90.00
_cell.angle_gamma   90.00
#
_symmetry.space_group_name_H-M   'P 1'
#
loop_
_entity.id
_entity.type
_entity.pdbx_description
1 polymer ?
#
loop_
_entity_poly.entity_id
_entity_poly.type
_entity_poly.pdbx_seq_one_letter_code
_entity_poly.pdbx_strand_id
1 'polypeptide(L)'
;SAETLDYHHGKHHNTYVVKLNGLIPGTEFEGKTLEEIIKTSTGGVFNNAAQIWNHTFYWHCLAPNAGGEPTGAVADAINAAFGSFEEFKAKFTDAAINNFGSSWTWLVKKA
;
A
#
# COMPACT_ATOMS: atom_id res chain seq x y z
N SER A 1 -13.79 -3.32 10.63
CA SER A 1 -14.46 -2.90 11.88
C SER A 1 -13.45 -2.18 12.77
N ALA A 2 -13.85 -1.64 13.92
CA ALA A 2 -12.91 -1.10 14.91
C ALA A 2 -11.86 -2.15 15.31
N GLU A 3 -12.30 -3.37 15.59
CA GLU A 3 -11.42 -4.51 15.87
C GLU A 3 -10.41 -4.76 14.73
N THR A 4 -10.83 -4.71 13.47
CA THR A 4 -9.90 -4.82 12.33
C THR A 4 -8.82 -3.74 12.39
N LEU A 5 -9.17 -2.49 12.69
CA LEU A 5 -8.19 -1.39 12.75
C LEU A 5 -7.22 -1.58 13.92
N ASP A 6 -7.70 -2.01 15.08
CA ASP A 6 -6.86 -2.28 16.26
C ASP A 6 -5.82 -3.37 15.98
N TYR A 7 -6.21 -4.45 15.30
CA TYR A 7 -5.28 -5.50 14.92
C TYR A 7 -4.39 -5.08 13.74
N HIS A 8 -4.97 -4.59 12.66
CA HIS A 8 -4.26 -4.35 11.40
C HIS A 8 -3.30 -3.15 11.50
N HIS A 9 -3.73 -2.04 12.08
CA HIS A 9 -2.85 -0.91 12.36
C HIS A 9 -2.06 -1.14 13.67
N GLY A 10 -2.77 -1.34 14.78
CA GLY A 10 -2.16 -1.36 16.12
C GLY A 10 -1.22 -2.54 16.37
N LYS A 11 -1.40 -3.68 15.69
CA LYS A 11 -0.52 -4.85 15.83
C LYS A 11 0.28 -5.16 14.57
N HIS A 12 -0.36 -5.39 13.42
CA HIS A 12 0.34 -5.83 12.22
C HIS A 12 1.28 -4.75 11.67
N HIS A 13 0.77 -3.54 11.42
CA HIS A 13 1.59 -2.42 10.95
C HIS A 13 2.71 -2.10 11.96
N ASN A 14 2.37 -1.98 13.25
CA ASN A 14 3.35 -1.75 14.32
C ASN A 14 4.46 -2.82 14.38
N THR A 15 4.11 -4.09 14.18
CA THR A 15 5.11 -5.18 14.20
C THR A 15 6.15 -5.01 13.10
N TYR A 16 5.76 -4.56 11.89
CA TYR A 16 6.73 -4.28 10.83
C TYR A 16 7.68 -3.13 11.22
N VAL A 17 7.17 -2.08 11.87
CA VAL A 17 7.98 -0.96 12.38
C VAL A 17 9.00 -1.44 13.41
N VAL A 18 8.55 -2.15 14.44
CA VAL A 18 9.44 -2.66 15.50
C VAL A 18 10.51 -3.60 14.93
N LYS A 19 10.13 -4.50 14.01
CA LYS A 19 11.07 -5.41 13.36
C LYS A 19 12.09 -4.66 12.51
N LEU A 20 11.67 -3.70 11.67
CA LEU A 20 12.61 -2.93 10.87
C LEU A 20 13.62 -2.19 11.77
N ASN A 21 13.14 -1.53 12.83
CA ASN A 21 14.00 -0.82 13.77
C ASN A 21 15.02 -1.73 14.48
N GLY A 22 14.72 -3.02 14.65
CA GLY A 22 15.67 -4.00 15.17
C GLY A 22 16.65 -4.56 14.13
N LEU A 23 16.34 -4.45 12.83
CA LEU A 23 17.14 -5.01 11.74
C LEU A 23 18.17 -4.03 11.16
N ILE A 24 17.90 -2.72 11.24
CA ILE A 24 18.72 -1.70 10.58
C ILE A 24 19.98 -1.24 11.34
N PRO A 25 20.09 -1.26 12.69
CA PRO A 25 21.26 -0.70 13.37
C PRO A 25 22.58 -1.37 12.97
N GLY A 26 23.61 -0.58 12.70
CA GLY A 26 24.92 -1.04 12.24
C GLY A 26 24.98 -1.53 10.79
N THR A 27 23.88 -1.43 10.04
CA THR A 27 23.83 -1.76 8.62
C THR A 27 23.94 -0.51 7.74
N GLU A 28 24.13 -0.70 6.43
CA GLU A 28 24.07 0.41 5.46
C GLU A 28 22.71 1.09 5.36
N PHE A 29 21.67 0.54 6.00
CA PHE A 29 20.32 1.09 6.01
C PHE A 29 20.07 2.04 7.19
N GLU A 30 20.95 2.06 8.18
CA GLU A 30 20.83 2.98 9.32
C GLU A 30 20.91 4.43 8.84
N GLY A 31 19.94 5.25 9.25
CA GLY A 31 19.85 6.66 8.85
C GLY A 31 19.29 6.91 7.44
N LYS A 32 18.99 5.88 6.63
CA LYS A 32 18.30 6.05 5.35
C LYS A 32 16.81 6.31 5.53
N THR A 33 16.21 6.96 4.55
CA THR A 33 14.74 7.09 4.47
C THR A 33 14.09 5.74 4.16
N LEU A 34 12.81 5.60 4.51
CA LEU A 34 12.07 4.35 4.26
C LEU A 34 12.07 3.96 2.77
N GLU A 35 11.91 4.94 1.87
CA GLU A 35 11.91 4.69 0.43
C GLU A 35 13.28 4.25 -0.11
N GLU A 36 14.38 4.82 0.39
CA GLU A 36 15.73 4.37 0.03
C GLU A 36 15.99 2.93 0.48
N ILE A 37 15.55 2.58 1.69
CA ILE A 37 15.63 1.20 2.20
C ILE A 37 14.83 0.26 1.29
N ILE A 38 13.60 0.61 0.92
CA ILE A 38 12.76 -0.21 0.02
C ILE A 38 13.44 -0.44 -1.33
N LYS A 39 14.06 0.60 -1.89
CA LYS A 39 14.68 0.53 -3.23
C LYS A 39 16.00 -0.24 -3.26
N THR A 40 16.66 -0.42 -2.12
CA THR A 40 18.04 -0.95 -2.06
C THR A 40 18.21 -2.20 -1.20
N SER A 41 17.25 -2.51 -0.32
CA SER A 41 17.30 -3.70 0.53
C SER A 41 16.67 -4.93 -0.12
N THR A 42 16.93 -6.10 0.47
CA THR A 42 16.30 -7.38 0.10
C THR A 42 15.91 -8.15 1.36
N GLY A 43 15.24 -9.30 1.20
CA GLY A 43 14.95 -10.22 2.30
C GLY A 43 14.15 -9.58 3.44
N GLY A 44 14.54 -9.85 4.68
CA GLY A 44 13.81 -9.40 5.88
C GLY A 44 13.73 -7.87 6.01
N VAL A 45 14.77 -7.14 5.63
CA VAL A 45 14.76 -5.66 5.68
C VAL A 45 13.74 -5.13 4.68
N PHE A 46 13.79 -5.62 3.42
CA PHE A 46 12.83 -5.24 2.38
C PHE A 46 11.39 -5.55 2.81
N ASN A 47 11.15 -6.76 3.31
CA ASN A 47 9.81 -7.19 3.71
C ASN A 47 9.19 -6.27 4.76
N ASN A 48 9.95 -5.88 5.79
CA ASN A 48 9.41 -4.99 6.83
C ASN A 48 9.30 -3.54 6.33
N ALA A 49 10.31 -3.02 5.63
CA ALA A 49 10.28 -1.65 5.09
C ALA A 49 9.14 -1.44 4.09
N ALA A 50 9.00 -2.35 3.13
CA ALA A 50 7.92 -2.30 2.13
C ALA A 50 6.55 -2.42 2.80
N GLN A 51 6.39 -3.30 3.80
CA GLN A 51 5.11 -3.43 4.48
C GLN A 51 4.74 -2.20 5.32
N ILE A 52 5.69 -1.48 5.93
CA ILE A 52 5.41 -0.20 6.59
C ILE A 52 4.87 0.81 5.57
N TRP A 53 5.56 0.95 4.43
CA TRP A 53 5.15 1.91 3.40
C TRP A 53 3.80 1.52 2.78
N ASN A 54 3.59 0.24 2.46
CA ASN A 54 2.33 -0.26 1.90
C ASN A 54 1.15 -0.03 2.85
N HIS A 55 1.31 -0.31 4.14
CA HIS A 55 0.24 -0.07 5.12
C HIS A 55 -0.02 1.42 5.33
N THR A 56 1.02 2.23 5.42
CA THR A 56 0.86 3.69 5.51
C THR A 56 0.08 4.24 4.32
N PHE A 57 0.43 3.81 3.10
CA PHE A 57 -0.30 4.18 1.89
C PHE A 57 -1.75 3.67 1.91
N TYR A 58 -1.97 2.42 2.31
CA TYR A 58 -3.30 1.81 2.41
C TYR A 58 -4.24 2.61 3.32
N TRP A 59 -3.76 3.10 4.47
CA TRP A 59 -4.58 3.92 5.36
C TRP A 59 -4.99 5.24 4.72
N HIS A 60 -4.15 5.84 3.87
CA HIS A 60 -4.47 7.04 3.12
C HIS A 60 -5.44 6.79 1.94
N CYS A 61 -5.60 5.54 1.50
CA CYS A 61 -6.64 5.17 0.53
C CYS A 61 -8.05 5.11 1.15
N LEU A 62 -8.16 5.19 2.48
CA LEU A 62 -9.41 5.07 3.22
C LEU A 62 -9.72 6.38 3.96
N ALA A 63 -10.99 6.76 4.00
CA ALA A 63 -11.44 7.90 4.79
C ALA A 63 -12.89 7.70 5.25
N PRO A 64 -13.26 8.22 6.43
CA PRO A 64 -14.66 8.22 6.85
C PRO A 64 -15.48 9.06 5.89
N ASN A 65 -16.65 8.54 5.48
CA ASN A 65 -17.57 9.23 4.56
C ASN A 65 -17.00 9.52 3.16
N ALA A 66 -15.91 8.83 2.77
CA ALA A 66 -15.47 8.77 1.38
C ALA A 66 -16.17 7.63 0.62
N GLY A 67 -15.86 7.51 -0.67
CA GLY A 67 -16.51 6.59 -1.60
C GLY A 67 -17.33 7.34 -2.65
N GLY A 68 -18.06 6.60 -3.48
CA GLY A 68 -18.67 7.13 -4.70
C GLY A 68 -17.72 7.10 -5.89
N GLU A 69 -18.03 7.89 -6.91
CA GLU A 69 -17.21 7.99 -8.12
C GLU A 69 -16.02 8.96 -7.93
N PRO A 70 -14.88 8.71 -8.60
CA PRO A 70 -13.74 9.62 -8.57
C PRO A 70 -14.11 10.97 -9.18
N THR A 71 -13.38 12.01 -8.81
CA THR A 71 -13.56 13.37 -9.37
C THR A 71 -12.24 13.93 -9.90
N GLY A 72 -12.33 14.98 -10.73
CA GLY A 72 -11.19 15.70 -11.27
C GLY A 72 -10.24 14.83 -12.10
N ALA A 73 -8.94 15.16 -12.05
CA ALA A 73 -7.92 14.55 -12.91
C ALA A 73 -7.84 13.02 -12.80
N VAL A 74 -8.19 12.45 -11.64
CA VAL A 74 -8.21 10.99 -11.46
C VAL A 74 -9.39 10.36 -12.20
N ALA A 75 -10.56 10.99 -12.19
CA ALA A 75 -11.72 10.52 -12.96
C ALA A 75 -11.44 10.54 -14.46
N ASP A 76 -10.85 11.63 -14.95
CA ASP A 76 -10.48 11.78 -16.36
C ASP A 76 -9.46 10.72 -16.78
N ALA A 77 -8.43 10.49 -15.94
CA ALA A 77 -7.42 9.47 -16.21
C ALA A 77 -8.01 8.05 -16.20
N ILE A 78 -8.95 7.77 -15.29
CA ILE A 78 -9.65 6.48 -15.24
C ILE A 78 -10.48 6.28 -16.50
N ASN A 79 -11.28 7.27 -16.90
CA ASN A 79 -12.09 7.18 -18.11
C ASN A 79 -11.22 7.03 -19.37
N ALA A 80 -10.09 7.74 -19.44
CA ALA A 80 -9.15 7.63 -20.55
C ALA A 80 -8.47 6.25 -20.63
N ALA A 81 -8.12 5.64 -19.48
CA ALA A 81 -7.39 4.38 -19.44
C ALA A 81 -8.30 3.13 -19.49
N PHE A 82 -9.50 3.22 -18.94
CA PHE A 82 -10.39 2.08 -18.73
C PHE A 82 -11.75 2.21 -19.42
N GLY A 83 -12.06 3.37 -20.02
CA GLY A 83 -13.33 3.65 -20.71
C GLY A 83 -14.40 4.22 -19.79
N SER A 84 -14.53 3.69 -18.57
CA SER A 84 -15.43 4.22 -17.53
C SER A 84 -14.96 3.84 -16.12
N PHE A 85 -15.51 4.50 -15.10
CA PHE A 85 -15.28 4.11 -13.71
C PHE A 85 -15.80 2.70 -13.39
N GLU A 86 -16.95 2.31 -13.95
CA GLU A 86 -17.50 0.96 -13.77
C GLU A 86 -16.57 -0.12 -14.35
N GLU A 87 -16.01 0.11 -15.54
CA GLU A 87 -15.05 -0.83 -16.13
C GLU A 87 -13.73 -0.88 -15.37
N PHE A 88 -13.25 0.26 -14.86
CA PHE A 88 -12.11 0.28 -13.94
C PHE A 88 -12.41 -0.53 -12.68
N LYS A 89 -13.56 -0.31 -12.05
CA LYS A 89 -13.96 -1.01 -10.83
C LYS A 89 -14.07 -2.52 -11.05
N ALA A 90 -14.65 -2.95 -12.17
CA ALA A 90 -14.72 -4.35 -12.56
C ALA A 90 -13.31 -4.96 -12.70
N LYS A 91 -12.41 -4.31 -13.44
CA LYS A 91 -11.03 -4.78 -13.64
C LYS A 91 -10.19 -4.78 -12.36
N PHE A 92 -10.30 -3.73 -11.54
CA PHE A 92 -9.59 -3.64 -10.27
C PHE A 92 -10.08 -4.71 -9.28
N THR A 93 -11.39 -4.96 -9.25
CA THR A 93 -11.99 -6.02 -8.42
C THR A 93 -11.55 -7.41 -8.89
N ASP A 94 -11.59 -7.69 -10.18
CA ASP A 94 -11.11 -8.96 -10.74
C ASP A 94 -9.62 -9.18 -10.42
N ALA A 95 -8.79 -8.15 -10.60
CA ALA A 95 -7.38 -8.18 -10.25
C ALA A 95 -7.16 -8.45 -8.75
N ALA A 96 -7.97 -7.88 -7.86
CA ALA A 96 -7.88 -8.12 -6.41
C ALA A 96 -8.34 -9.53 -6.01
N ILE A 97 -9.43 -10.04 -6.58
CA ILE A 97 -9.95 -11.39 -6.29
C ILE A 97 -8.96 -12.46 -6.77
N ASN A 98 -8.38 -12.28 -7.95
CA ASN A 98 -7.47 -13.26 -8.55
C ASN A 98 -6.01 -13.13 -8.09
N ASN A 99 -5.71 -12.24 -7.13
CA ASN A 99 -4.36 -12.03 -6.61
C ASN A 99 -3.99 -13.07 -5.55
N PHE A 100 -3.65 -14.27 -6.00
CA PHE A 100 -3.48 -15.45 -5.15
C PHE A 100 -2.40 -15.28 -4.06
N GLY A 101 -2.79 -15.54 -2.80
CA GLY A 101 -1.91 -15.46 -1.63
C GLY A 101 -1.96 -14.10 -0.92
N SER A 102 -0.95 -13.83 -0.09
CA SER A 102 -0.79 -12.50 0.52
C SER A 102 -0.31 -11.51 -0.53
N SER A 103 -1.12 -10.51 -0.84
CA SER A 103 -0.89 -9.66 -2.01
C SER A 103 -1.51 -8.27 -1.84
N TRP A 104 -1.16 -7.38 -2.77
CA TRP A 104 -1.68 -6.02 -2.87
C TRP A 104 -2.08 -5.74 -4.33
N THR A 105 -3.19 -5.05 -4.54
CA THR A 105 -3.65 -4.58 -5.86
C THR A 105 -3.61 -3.07 -5.90
N TRP A 106 -3.02 -2.49 -6.95
CA TRP A 106 -2.66 -1.08 -7.00
C TRP A 106 -3.20 -0.40 -8.26
N LEU A 107 -3.65 0.85 -8.11
CA LEU A 107 -3.84 1.79 -9.22
C LEU A 107 -2.57 2.65 -9.29
N VAL A 108 -1.89 2.64 -10.43
CA VAL A 108 -0.61 3.34 -10.60
C VAL A 108 -0.61 4.21 -11.84
N LYS A 109 0.19 5.29 -11.81
CA LYS A 109 0.53 6.10 -12.98
C LYS A 109 2.01 5.92 -13.26
N LYS A 110 2.39 5.67 -14.53
CA LYS A 110 3.80 5.76 -14.92
C LYS A 110 4.27 7.21 -14.72
N ALA A 111 5.42 7.36 -14.08
CA ALA A 111 6.09 8.64 -13.91
C ALA A 111 6.75 9.06 -15.23
#